data_AF-A0A950JJJ1-F1
#
_entry.id   AF-A0A950JJJ1-F1
#
_cell.length_a   1.000
_cell.length_b   1.000
_cell.length_c   1.000
_cell.angle_alpha   90.00
_cell.angle_beta   90.00
_cell.angle_gamma   90.00
#
_symmetry.space_group_name_H-M   'P 1'
#
loop_
_entity.id
_entity.type
_entity.pdbx_description
1 polymer ?
#
loop_
_entity_poly.entity_id
_entity_poly.type
_entity_poly.pdbx_seq_one_letter_code
_entity_poly.pdbx_strand_id
1 'polypeptide(L)'
;MRGSEVHPAQVAGMFYPAEPDALNALIADARSRARPDGGVAPKVVVAPHAGLVYSGSVAATAFAPWARRADPPRRIVIIGPAHRVAFSGMAVHPAS
;
A
#
# COMPACT_ATOMS: atom_id res chain seq x y z
N MET A 1 -16.67 13.51 21.04
CA MET A 1 -16.59 12.08 20.67
C MET A 1 -16.30 12.02 19.18
N ARG A 2 -15.08 11.68 18.76
CA ARG A 2 -14.74 11.56 17.32
C ARG A 2 -15.18 10.18 16.87
N GLY A 3 -16.34 10.09 16.22
CA GLY A 3 -16.72 8.88 15.49
C GLY A 3 -15.70 8.65 14.39
N SER A 4 -15.20 7.42 14.26
CA SER A 4 -14.32 7.04 13.16
C SER A 4 -15.13 7.08 11.86
N GLU A 5 -15.07 8.20 11.15
CA GLU A 5 -15.57 8.25 9.78
C GLU A 5 -14.70 7.34 8.91
N VAL A 6 -15.33 6.31 8.36
CA VAL A 6 -14.66 5.35 7.47
C VAL A 6 -14.37 6.07 6.16
N HIS A 7 -13.10 6.16 5.77
CA HIS A 7 -12.72 6.59 4.43
C HIS A 7 -12.84 5.39 3.47
N PRO A 8 -13.80 5.37 2.53
CA PRO A 8 -14.02 4.20 1.69
C PRO A 8 -12.86 3.97 0.71
N ALA A 9 -12.72 2.74 0.24
CA ALA A 9 -11.75 2.33 -0.77
C ALA A 9 -12.11 2.91 -2.17
N GLN A 10 -11.75 4.17 -2.43
CA GLN A 10 -12.17 4.96 -3.59
C GLN A 10 -11.82 4.38 -4.97
N VAL A 11 -10.86 3.45 -5.05
CA VAL A 11 -10.35 2.89 -6.32
C VAL A 11 -10.52 1.37 -6.42
N ALA A 12 -11.26 0.77 -5.49
CA ALA A 12 -11.67 -0.62 -5.56
C ALA A 12 -12.55 -0.84 -6.82
N GLY A 13 -12.31 -1.93 -7.54
CA GLY A 13 -12.92 -2.20 -8.86
C GLY A 13 -12.22 -1.51 -10.03
N MET A 14 -11.28 -0.59 -9.79
CA MET A 14 -10.51 0.09 -10.84
C MET A 14 -9.03 -0.31 -10.82
N PHE A 15 -8.35 -0.12 -9.68
CA PHE A 15 -6.92 -0.36 -9.55
C PHE A 15 -6.61 -1.78 -9.07
N TYR A 16 -7.61 -2.38 -8.42
CA TYR A 16 -7.60 -3.72 -7.89
C TYR A 16 -9.04 -4.21 -7.75
N PRO A 17 -9.29 -5.53 -7.69
CA PRO A 17 -10.65 -6.06 -7.56
C PRO A 17 -11.37 -5.55 -6.31
N ALA A 18 -12.66 -5.23 -6.43
CA ALA A 18 -13.49 -4.90 -5.27
C ALA A 18 -13.80 -6.13 -4.41
N GLU A 19 -13.82 -7.31 -5.02
CA GLU A 19 -14.09 -8.57 -4.34
C GLU A 19 -12.88 -9.04 -3.51
N PRO A 20 -13.05 -9.31 -2.20
CA PRO A 20 -11.94 -9.65 -1.31
C PRO A 20 -11.14 -10.87 -1.75
N ASP A 21 -11.80 -11.94 -2.21
CA ASP A 21 -11.12 -13.18 -2.59
C ASP A 21 -10.30 -13.00 -3.86
N ALA A 22 -10.82 -12.25 -4.83
CA ALA A 22 -10.10 -11.92 -6.05
C ALA A 22 -8.91 -11.00 -5.76
N LEU A 23 -9.06 -10.05 -4.82
CA LEU A 23 -7.96 -9.21 -4.35
C LEU A 23 -6.87 -10.03 -3.65
N ASN A 24 -7.25 -10.96 -2.78
CA ASN A 24 -6.32 -11.85 -2.08
C ASN A 24 -5.55 -12.72 -3.07
N ALA A 25 -6.22 -13.29 -4.06
CA ALA A 25 -5.59 -14.06 -5.13
C ALA A 25 -4.58 -13.22 -5.92
N LEU A 26 -4.95 -11.98 -6.29
CA LEU A 26 -4.05 -11.07 -7.00
C LEU A 26 -2.83 -10.67 -6.16
N ILE A 27 -2.99 -10.47 -4.85
CA ILE A 27 -1.88 -10.18 -3.94
C ILE A 27 -0.96 -11.39 -3.78
N ALA A 28 -1.51 -12.60 -3.64
CA ALA A 28 -0.73 -13.83 -3.55
C ALA A 28 0.11 -14.07 -4.82
N ASP A 29 -0.51 -13.86 -5.97
CA ASP A 29 0.11 -13.92 -7.29
C ASP A 29 1.20 -12.84 -7.47
N ALA A 30 0.97 -11.61 -7.01
CA ALA A 30 2.00 -10.58 -6.98
C ALA A 30 3.20 -10.97 -6.11
N ARG A 31 2.96 -11.59 -4.94
CA ARG A 31 4.00 -12.06 -4.02
C ARG A 31 4.82 -13.21 -4.59
N SER A 32 4.21 -14.12 -5.35
CA SER A 32 4.93 -15.22 -6.01
C SER A 32 5.94 -14.73 -7.06
N ARG A 33 5.67 -13.55 -7.64
CA ARG A 33 6.55 -12.86 -8.59
C ARG A 33 7.47 -11.81 -7.97
N ALA A 34 7.51 -11.69 -6.65
CA ALA A 34 8.41 -10.77 -5.98
C ALA A 34 9.87 -11.18 -6.22
N ARG A 35 10.75 -10.19 -6.40
CA ARG A 35 12.19 -10.46 -6.51
C ARG A 35 12.78 -10.74 -5.13
N PRO A 36 13.89 -11.51 -5.05
CA PRO A 36 14.64 -11.65 -3.81
C PRO A 36 15.02 -10.28 -3.25
N ASP A 37 14.90 -10.13 -1.93
CA ASP A 37 15.31 -8.91 -1.23
C ASP A 37 16.66 -9.08 -0.53
N GLY A 38 17.25 -7.96 -0.09
CA GLY A 38 18.55 -7.93 0.59
C GLY A 38 18.51 -8.32 2.08
N GLY A 39 17.42 -8.92 2.57
CA GLY A 39 17.32 -9.48 3.92
C GLY A 39 17.03 -8.47 5.06
N VAL A 40 17.41 -7.20 4.91
CA VAL A 40 17.18 -6.17 5.95
C VAL A 40 15.84 -5.48 5.75
N ALA A 41 15.02 -5.46 6.81
CA ALA A 41 13.74 -4.76 6.78
C ALA A 41 13.92 -3.25 6.95
N PRO A 42 13.59 -2.42 5.94
CA PRO A 42 13.88 -0.99 6.00
C PRO A 42 12.91 -0.27 6.94
N LYS A 43 13.27 0.95 7.38
CA LYS A 43 12.35 1.84 8.08
C LYS A 43 11.32 2.49 7.14
N VAL A 44 11.68 2.66 5.87
CA VAL A 44 10.84 3.28 4.83
C VAL A 44 10.74 2.31 3.65
N VAL A 45 9.54 2.17 3.10
CA VAL A 45 9.29 1.43 1.86
C VAL A 45 8.82 2.44 0.81
N VAL A 46 9.46 2.41 -0.36
CA VAL A 46 9.01 3.14 -1.54
C VAL A 46 8.45 2.11 -2.51
N ALA A 47 7.18 2.25 -2.86
CA ALA A 47 6.47 1.32 -3.73
C ALA A 47 5.66 2.07 -4.79
N PRO A 48 5.46 1.47 -5.97
CA PRO A 48 4.58 2.04 -6.99
C PRO A 48 3.11 2.01 -6.53
N HIS A 49 2.30 2.89 -7.12
CA HIS A 49 0.87 3.03 -6.78
C HIS A 49 -0.05 2.87 -8.01
N ALA A 50 0.42 2.23 -9.08
CA ALA A 50 -0.41 1.89 -10.23
C ALA A 50 -1.32 0.69 -9.92
N GLY A 51 -2.18 0.29 -10.85
CA GLY A 51 -3.00 -0.92 -10.69
C GLY A 51 -2.15 -2.16 -10.37
N LEU A 52 -2.69 -3.07 -9.54
CA LEU A 52 -1.94 -4.23 -9.02
C LEU A 52 -1.50 -5.20 -10.12
N VAL A 53 -2.24 -5.30 -11.22
CA VAL A 53 -1.85 -6.11 -12.39
C VAL A 53 -0.52 -5.63 -12.98
N TYR A 54 -0.25 -4.32 -12.97
CA TYR A 54 0.95 -3.73 -13.56
C TYR A 54 2.11 -3.63 -12.57
N SER A 55 1.80 -3.34 -11.30
CA SER A 55 2.82 -2.92 -10.33
C SER A 55 2.88 -3.79 -9.07
N GLY A 56 2.00 -4.78 -8.94
CA GLY A 56 1.87 -5.61 -7.74
C GLY A 56 3.15 -6.35 -7.38
N SER A 57 3.86 -6.95 -8.35
CA SER A 57 5.10 -7.69 -8.07
C SER A 57 6.25 -6.79 -7.61
N VAL A 58 6.30 -5.55 -8.11
CA VAL A 58 7.28 -4.54 -7.69
C VAL A 58 6.95 -4.06 -6.27
N ALA A 59 5.69 -3.78 -5.98
CA ALA A 59 5.24 -3.47 -4.63
C ALA A 59 5.54 -4.65 -3.67
N ALA A 60 5.23 -5.88 -4.06
CA ALA A 60 5.50 -7.07 -3.26
C ALA A 60 6.98 -7.25 -2.95
N THR A 61 7.87 -6.96 -3.90
CA THR A 61 9.33 -6.94 -3.69
C THR A 61 9.71 -5.94 -2.61
N ALA A 62 9.15 -4.72 -2.67
CA ALA A 62 9.46 -3.66 -1.71
C ALA A 62 8.96 -3.97 -0.28
N PHE A 63 7.82 -4.66 -0.17
CA PHE A 63 7.22 -5.06 1.11
C PHE A 63 7.74 -6.40 1.67
N ALA A 64 8.42 -7.23 0.87
CA ALA A 64 8.87 -8.56 1.30
C ALA A 64 9.73 -8.55 2.59
N PRO A 65 10.67 -7.61 2.80
CA PRO A 65 11.42 -7.53 4.05
C PRO A 65 10.54 -7.22 5.27
N TRP A 66 9.49 -6.42 5.10
CA TRP A 66 8.56 -6.09 6.19
C TRP A 66 7.76 -7.29 6.66
N ALA A 67 7.37 -8.19 5.74
CA ALA A 67 6.63 -9.41 6.07
C ALA A 67 7.41 -10.36 7.00
N ARG A 68 8.74 -10.22 7.10
CA ARG A 68 9.61 -11.04 7.95
C ARG A 68 10.05 -10.35 9.24
N ARG A 69 9.57 -9.13 9.52
CA ARG A 69 9.95 -8.40 10.75
C ARG A 69 9.38 -9.10 11.98
N ALA A 70 10.24 -9.36 12.96
CA ALA A 70 9.83 -9.83 14.28
C ALA A 70 9.05 -8.75 15.05
N ASP A 71 9.41 -7.48 14.87
CA ASP A 71 8.74 -6.32 15.47
C ASP A 71 8.09 -5.44 14.38
N PRO A 72 6.77 -5.61 14.14
CA PRO A 72 6.02 -4.82 13.17
C PRO A 72 5.80 -3.39 13.67
N PRO A 73 5.74 -2.39 12.77
CA PRO A 73 5.55 -1.00 13.17
C PRO A 73 4.18 -0.80 13.82
N ARG A 74 4.17 -0.14 14.99
CA ARG A 74 2.93 0.29 15.68
C ARG A 74 2.22 1.45 14.98
N ARG A 75 2.93 2.16 14.10
CA ARG A 75 2.42 3.30 13.33
C ARG A 75 3.00 3.28 11.93
N ILE A 76 2.13 3.40 10.95
CA ILE A 76 2.50 3.52 9.53
C ILE A 76 2.04 4.90 9.08
N VAL A 77 2.95 5.65 8.45
CA VAL A 77 2.63 6.91 7.77
C VAL A 77 2.71 6.64 6.28
N ILE A 78 1.61 6.88 5.56
CA ILE A 78 1.54 6.73 4.10
C ILE A 78 1.63 8.13 3.50
N ILE A 79 2.61 8.35 2.63
CA ILE A 79 2.82 9.61 1.92
C ILE A 79 2.68 9.32 0.43
N GLY A 80 1.83 10.08 -0.25
CA GLY A 80 1.61 9.96 -1.68
C GLY A 80 1.41 11.33 -2.33
N PRO A 81 1.72 11.45 -3.63
CA PRO A 81 1.50 12.68 -4.38
C PRO A 81 0.00 12.97 -4.57
N ALA A 82 -0.34 14.25 -4.66
CA ALA A 82 -1.67 14.69 -5.03
C ALA A 82 -1.80 14.77 -6.56
N HIS A 83 -2.65 13.91 -7.14
CA HIS A 83 -2.82 13.83 -8.59
C HIS A 83 -4.02 14.62 -9.13
N ARG A 84 -4.85 15.20 -8.27
CA ARG A 84 -6.11 15.87 -8.68
C ARG A 84 -6.15 17.37 -8.40
N VAL A 85 -5.66 17.80 -7.24
CA VAL A 85 -5.73 19.19 -6.79
C VAL A 85 -4.33 19.68 -6.48
N ALA A 86 -3.96 20.81 -7.06
CA ALA A 86 -2.70 21.47 -6.76
C ALA A 86 -2.79 22.24 -5.43
N PHE A 87 -1.77 22.10 -4.59
CA PHE A 87 -1.61 22.87 -3.36
C PHE A 87 -0.13 22.95 -2.99
N SER A 88 0.21 23.88 -2.09
CA SER A 88 1.55 23.97 -1.50
C SER A 88 1.57 23.31 -0.12
N GLY A 89 2.61 22.54 0.19
CA GLY A 89 2.79 21.87 1.48
C GLY A 89 2.30 20.42 1.50
N MET A 90 1.79 19.96 2.66
CA MET A 90 1.24 18.62 2.87
C MET A 90 -0.19 18.71 3.39
N ALA A 91 -1.02 17.77 2.97
CA ALA A 91 -2.37 17.60 3.51
C ALA A 91 -2.43 16.32 4.36
N VAL A 92 -3.21 16.35 5.44
CA VAL A 92 -3.49 15.18 6.28
C VAL A 92 -4.99 14.89 6.24
N HIS A 93 -5.34 13.61 6.36
CA HIS A 93 -6.75 13.24 6.46
C HIS A 93 -7.35 13.85 7.74
N PRO A 94 -8.57 14.42 7.72
CA PRO A 94 -9.16 15.09 8.89
C PRO A 94 -9.27 14.22 10.14
N ALA A 95 -9.35 12.91 9.96
CA ALA A 95 -9.40 11.91 11.03
C ALA A 95 -8.03 11.33 11.47
N SER A 96 -6.90 11.94 11.04
CA SER A 96 -5.54 11.52 11.41
C SER A 96 -5.17 11.90 12.84
#